data_AF-A0AA40IBM3-F1
#
_entry.id   AF-A0AA40IBM3-F1
#
_cell.length_a   1.000
_cell.length_b   1.000
_cell.length_c   1.000
_cell.angle_alpha   90.00
_cell.angle_beta   90.00
_cell.angle_gamma   90.00
#
_symmetry.space_group_name_H-M   'P 1'
#
loop_
_entity.id
_entity.type
_entity.pdbx_description
1 polymer ?
#
loop_
_entity_poly.entity_id
_entity_poly.type
_entity_poly.pdbx_seq_one_letter_code
_entity_poly.pdbx_strand_id
1 'polypeptide(L)'
;MPLREIWGAQVLGEDGTLQEGRPVYYYQPFTTSDILNWKHHTPAYSEKPQAMVDLLETIFQTQQPTWVDCKQLLFMFCNTEEHMRVVSEARKWLQTQAPAGILDTDRWAREAFPDEEPDWSPNSEDGRTRLERYRLAFLQGGRAGTKKPTNMAKISEVFQKPDESPAAFYERLCEAYRIYTPFNPEALENQTMVNAAFVGQAQPDSRRKLQKLEGFAGKNATELLEIANKVFINRDSVARREEEKRIQRRANIIAAAFRGSGSQTDQKGKQEYRPGGKGRLNLRRDQCAYCKETGHWKNECPKRQSKKTGPPFPPSRYQPEPPEADLIGLAMADSD
;
A
#
# COMPACT_ATOMS: atom_id res chain seq x y z
N MET A 1 4.67 -35.11 -29.13
CA MET A 1 4.18 -36.46 -28.88
C MET A 1 5.34 -37.29 -28.35
N PRO A 2 5.66 -37.25 -27.07
CA PRO A 2 6.72 -38.00 -26.42
C PRO A 2 6.44 -39.50 -26.28
N LEU A 3 7.38 -40.19 -25.63
CA LEU A 3 7.66 -41.63 -25.68
C LEU A 3 6.50 -42.49 -26.20
N ARG A 4 6.75 -43.14 -27.34
CA ARG A 4 5.81 -44.06 -27.96
C ARG A 4 6.23 -45.50 -27.69
N GLU A 5 5.31 -46.24 -27.11
CA GLU A 5 5.48 -47.67 -26.83
C GLU A 5 5.23 -48.49 -28.10
N ILE A 6 6.18 -49.35 -28.41
CA ILE A 6 6.07 -50.42 -29.41
C ILE A 6 6.47 -51.74 -28.77
N TRP A 7 5.94 -52.83 -29.28
CA TRP A 7 6.33 -54.17 -28.84
C TRP A 7 7.60 -54.60 -29.56
N GLY A 8 8.62 -55.01 -28.80
CA GLY A 8 9.83 -55.62 -29.34
C GLY A 8 9.54 -56.93 -30.08
N ALA A 9 10.53 -57.45 -30.78
CA ALA A 9 10.40 -58.75 -31.45
C ALA A 9 10.15 -59.86 -30.42
N GLN A 10 9.22 -60.76 -30.73
CA GLN A 10 9.03 -62.00 -29.97
C GLN A 10 10.25 -62.90 -30.18
N VAL A 11 10.71 -63.55 -29.11
CA VAL A 11 11.90 -64.41 -29.15
C VAL A 11 11.48 -65.83 -28.83
N LEU A 12 11.92 -66.80 -29.63
CA LEU A 12 11.73 -68.23 -29.33
C LEU A 12 12.77 -68.65 -28.29
N GLY A 13 12.32 -69.07 -27.11
CA GLY A 13 13.15 -69.62 -26.06
C GLY A 13 13.74 -70.97 -26.45
N GLU A 14 14.80 -71.39 -25.75
CA GLU A 14 15.47 -72.68 -25.97
C GLU A 14 14.55 -73.90 -25.72
N ASP A 15 13.47 -73.70 -24.97
CA ASP A 15 12.41 -74.68 -24.70
C ASP A 15 11.27 -74.68 -25.73
N GLY A 16 11.41 -73.88 -26.81
CA GLY A 16 10.39 -73.73 -27.85
C GLY A 16 9.23 -72.81 -27.47
N THR A 17 9.27 -72.15 -26.31
CA THR A 17 8.23 -71.18 -25.91
C THR A 17 8.44 -69.84 -26.61
N LEU A 18 7.34 -69.22 -27.07
CA LEU A 18 7.38 -67.89 -27.65
C LEU A 18 7.32 -66.86 -26.52
N GLN A 19 8.44 -66.17 -26.26
CA GLN A 19 8.45 -65.07 -25.31
C GLN A 19 7.92 -63.81 -25.98
N GLU A 20 6.92 -63.17 -25.36
CA GLU A 20 6.44 -61.87 -25.80
C GLU A 20 7.57 -60.85 -25.80
N GLY A 21 7.63 -60.03 -26.86
CA GLY A 21 8.62 -58.97 -26.95
C GLY A 21 8.45 -57.97 -25.81
N ARG A 22 9.55 -57.39 -25.32
CA ARG A 22 9.47 -56.36 -24.28
C ARG A 22 9.01 -55.03 -24.89
N PRO A 23 8.28 -54.18 -24.14
CA PRO A 23 7.98 -52.83 -24.57
C PRO A 23 9.27 -52.04 -24.83
N VAL A 24 9.33 -51.37 -25.98
CA VAL A 24 10.39 -50.44 -26.37
C VAL A 24 9.78 -49.07 -26.60
N TYR A 25 10.41 -48.04 -26.05
CA TYR A 25 10.02 -46.66 -26.17
C TYR A 25 10.96 -45.93 -27.13
N TYR A 26 10.39 -45.26 -28.13
CA TYR A 26 11.14 -44.34 -29.00
C TYR A 26 10.69 -42.90 -28.78
N TYR A 27 11.62 -41.97 -29.02
CA TYR A 27 11.39 -40.55 -28.85
C TYR A 27 10.69 -39.95 -30.08
N GLN A 28 9.65 -39.16 -29.82
CA GLN A 28 9.01 -38.31 -30.81
C GLN A 28 8.77 -36.93 -30.15
N PRO A 29 9.20 -35.81 -30.76
CA PRO A 29 9.04 -34.50 -30.15
C PRO A 29 7.60 -34.00 -30.21
N PHE A 30 7.25 -32.99 -29.41
CA PHE A 30 6.05 -32.18 -29.65
C PHE A 30 6.15 -31.44 -30.98
N THR A 31 5.03 -31.34 -31.71
CA THR A 31 5.01 -30.44 -32.86
C THR A 31 4.93 -28.99 -32.37
N THR A 32 5.49 -28.05 -33.13
CA THR A 32 5.37 -26.62 -32.81
C THR A 32 3.90 -26.20 -32.74
N SER A 33 3.06 -26.76 -33.60
CA SER A 33 1.61 -26.53 -33.59
C SER A 33 0.96 -26.98 -32.29
N ASP A 34 1.30 -28.16 -31.75
CA ASP A 34 0.78 -28.64 -30.46
C ASP A 34 1.09 -27.63 -29.35
N ILE A 35 2.36 -27.23 -29.23
CA ILE A 35 2.84 -26.31 -28.19
C ILE A 35 2.15 -24.96 -28.30
N LEU A 36 2.06 -24.39 -29.51
CA LEU A 36 1.43 -23.09 -29.73
C LEU A 36 -0.09 -23.16 -29.47
N ASN A 37 -0.75 -24.24 -29.87
CA ASN A 37 -2.17 -24.45 -29.62
C ASN A 37 -2.45 -24.54 -28.12
N TRP A 38 -1.67 -25.33 -27.38
CA TRP A 38 -1.82 -25.43 -25.93
C TRP A 38 -1.56 -24.09 -25.22
N LYS A 39 -0.51 -23.37 -25.63
CA LYS A 39 -0.20 -22.04 -25.10
C LYS A 39 -1.31 -21.03 -25.37
N HIS A 40 -1.90 -21.05 -26.56
CA HIS A 40 -2.97 -20.12 -26.92
C HIS A 40 -4.25 -20.32 -26.10
N HIS A 41 -4.58 -21.57 -25.74
CA HIS A 41 -5.81 -21.90 -25.02
C HIS A 41 -5.63 -21.99 -23.49
N THR A 42 -4.43 -21.71 -22.98
CA THR A 42 -4.13 -21.78 -21.54
C THR A 42 -3.82 -20.38 -21.01
N PRO A 43 -4.53 -19.89 -19.99
CA PRO A 43 -4.21 -18.62 -19.35
C PRO A 43 -2.77 -18.61 -18.79
N ALA A 44 -2.24 -17.41 -18.55
CA ALA A 44 -0.91 -17.28 -17.96
C ALA A 44 -0.86 -17.97 -16.57
N TYR A 45 0.29 -18.57 -16.23
CA TYR A 45 0.43 -19.29 -14.97
C TYR A 45 0.15 -18.38 -13.75
N SER A 46 0.61 -17.12 -13.75
CA SER A 46 0.30 -16.17 -12.68
C SER A 46 -1.18 -15.78 -12.56
N GLU A 47 -1.99 -15.95 -13.61
CA GLU A 47 -3.43 -15.61 -13.59
C GLU A 47 -4.27 -16.79 -13.12
N LYS A 48 -4.07 -17.97 -13.73
CA LYS A 48 -4.82 -19.18 -13.40
C LYS A 48 -3.88 -20.39 -13.32
N PRO A 49 -3.08 -20.50 -12.24
CA PRO A 49 -2.05 -21.53 -12.14
C PRO A 49 -2.58 -22.96 -12.29
N GLN A 50 -3.77 -23.22 -11.74
CA GLN A 50 -4.39 -24.54 -11.78
C GLN A 50 -4.71 -24.99 -13.22
N ALA A 51 -5.16 -24.08 -14.09
CA ALA A 51 -5.47 -24.43 -15.47
C ALA A 51 -4.23 -24.91 -16.25
N MET A 52 -3.06 -24.33 -15.96
CA MET A 52 -1.80 -24.77 -16.54
C MET A 52 -1.39 -26.15 -15.99
N VAL A 53 -1.52 -26.36 -14.67
CA VAL A 53 -1.25 -27.67 -14.05
C VAL A 53 -2.15 -28.77 -14.62
N ASP A 54 -3.45 -28.51 -14.78
CA ASP A 54 -4.41 -29.48 -15.33
C ASP A 54 -4.07 -29.86 -16.78
N LEU A 55 -3.64 -28.88 -17.59
CA LEU A 55 -3.15 -29.13 -18.94
C LEU A 55 -1.89 -30.01 -18.91
N LEU A 56 -0.90 -29.65 -18.09
CA LEU A 56 0.34 -30.43 -18.00
C LEU A 56 0.10 -31.85 -17.52
N GLU A 57 -0.81 -32.05 -16.56
CA GLU A 57 -1.21 -33.36 -16.09
C GLU A 57 -1.81 -34.20 -17.23
N THR A 58 -2.70 -33.59 -18.03
CA THR A 58 -3.28 -34.23 -19.22
C THR A 58 -2.22 -34.59 -20.25
N ILE A 59 -1.28 -33.68 -20.53
CA ILE A 59 -0.15 -33.94 -21.43
C ILE A 59 0.66 -35.09 -20.85
N PHE A 60 1.07 -35.04 -19.58
CA PHE A 60 1.98 -36.03 -19.00
C PHE A 60 1.39 -37.44 -19.06
N GLN A 61 0.09 -37.58 -18.82
CA GLN A 61 -0.63 -38.85 -18.93
C GLN A 61 -0.72 -39.37 -20.36
N THR A 62 -1.03 -38.51 -21.33
CA THR A 62 -1.28 -38.94 -22.73
C THR A 62 -0.02 -39.03 -23.58
N GLN A 63 1.04 -38.34 -23.16
CA GLN A 63 2.21 -38.06 -23.96
C GLN A 63 3.50 -38.60 -23.32
N GLN A 64 3.55 -38.89 -22.02
CA GLN A 64 4.75 -39.43 -21.34
C GLN A 64 6.07 -38.66 -21.64
N PRO A 65 6.11 -37.33 -21.43
CA PRO A 65 7.24 -36.47 -21.78
C PRO A 65 8.56 -36.89 -21.15
N THR A 66 9.65 -36.76 -21.88
CA THR A 66 11.02 -36.87 -21.35
C THR A 66 11.40 -35.61 -20.58
N TRP A 67 12.59 -35.58 -19.99
CA TRP A 67 13.14 -34.38 -19.35
C TRP A 67 13.17 -33.18 -20.32
N VAL A 68 13.59 -33.39 -21.56
CA VAL A 68 13.67 -32.35 -22.60
C VAL A 68 12.30 -31.74 -22.88
N ASP A 69 11.29 -32.59 -23.03
CA ASP A 69 9.92 -32.18 -23.31
C ASP A 69 9.33 -31.36 -22.14
N CYS A 70 9.55 -31.80 -20.89
CA CYS A 70 9.12 -31.07 -19.70
C CYS A 70 9.81 -29.70 -19.60
N LYS A 71 11.10 -29.60 -19.91
CA LYS A 71 11.82 -28.32 -19.92
C LYS A 71 11.26 -27.39 -20.99
N GLN A 72 10.99 -27.91 -22.18
CA GLN A 72 10.36 -27.15 -23.26
C GLN A 72 8.98 -26.61 -22.83
N LEU A 73 8.13 -27.44 -22.22
CA LEU A 73 6.84 -27.01 -21.68
C LEU A 73 7.04 -25.92 -20.61
N LEU A 74 7.95 -26.12 -19.65
CA LEU A 74 8.20 -25.12 -18.61
C LEU A 74 8.62 -23.75 -19.20
N PHE A 75 9.51 -23.74 -20.19
CA PHE A 75 9.92 -22.49 -20.86
C PHE A 75 8.80 -21.85 -21.68
N MET A 76 7.88 -22.65 -22.23
CA MET A 76 6.80 -22.13 -23.06
C MET A 76 5.65 -21.55 -22.24
N PHE A 77 5.34 -22.16 -21.09
CA PHE A 77 4.19 -21.83 -20.24
C PHE A 77 4.52 -20.92 -19.06
N CYS A 78 5.78 -20.86 -18.63
CA CYS A 78 6.21 -20.05 -17.48
C CYS A 78 7.22 -18.98 -17.90
N ASN A 79 7.13 -17.80 -17.28
CA ASN A 79 8.22 -16.82 -17.30
C ASN A 79 9.37 -17.26 -16.37
N THR A 80 10.48 -16.52 -16.36
CA THR A 80 11.68 -16.86 -15.58
C THR A 80 11.40 -16.98 -14.06
N GLU A 81 10.57 -16.12 -13.48
CA GLU A 81 10.26 -16.18 -12.05
C GLU A 81 9.31 -17.33 -11.70
N GLU A 82 8.34 -17.60 -12.56
CA GLU A 82 7.44 -18.75 -12.44
C GLU A 82 8.22 -20.06 -12.58
N HIS A 83 9.14 -20.12 -13.53
CA HIS A 83 10.06 -21.24 -13.74
C HIS A 83 10.86 -21.54 -12.47
N MET A 84 11.58 -20.55 -11.92
CA MET A 84 12.36 -20.72 -10.70
C MET A 84 11.51 -21.20 -9.52
N ARG A 85 10.27 -20.71 -9.41
CA ARG A 85 9.32 -21.14 -8.37
C ARG A 85 8.93 -22.60 -8.53
N VAL A 86 8.51 -23.02 -9.71
CA VAL A 86 8.12 -24.41 -9.98
C VAL A 86 9.28 -25.35 -9.66
N VAL A 87 10.50 -25.01 -10.08
CA VAL A 87 11.72 -25.82 -9.79
C VAL A 87 12.01 -25.88 -8.28
N SER A 88 11.98 -24.73 -7.60
CA SER A 88 12.21 -24.65 -6.16
C SER A 88 11.20 -25.50 -5.38
N GLU A 89 9.90 -25.35 -5.68
CA GLU A 89 8.84 -26.08 -4.99
C GLU A 89 8.84 -27.57 -5.32
N ALA A 90 9.19 -27.96 -6.56
CA ALA A 90 9.39 -29.35 -6.94
C ALA A 90 10.50 -30.00 -6.10
N ARG A 91 11.63 -29.31 -5.91
CA ARG A 91 12.75 -29.78 -5.08
C ARG A 91 12.38 -29.88 -3.60
N LYS A 92 11.66 -28.89 -3.05
CA LYS A 92 11.15 -28.97 -1.68
C LYS A 92 10.22 -30.16 -1.49
N TRP A 93 9.30 -30.38 -2.42
CA TRP A 93 8.43 -31.56 -2.40
C TRP A 93 9.28 -32.84 -2.41
N LEU A 94 10.27 -32.94 -3.29
CA LEU A 94 11.18 -34.08 -3.36
C LEU A 94 11.94 -34.32 -2.05
N GLN A 95 12.43 -33.28 -1.37
CA GLN A 95 13.09 -33.44 -0.06
C GLN A 95 12.18 -34.18 0.95
N THR A 96 10.86 -33.95 0.91
CA THR A 96 9.89 -34.69 1.75
C THR A 96 9.65 -36.13 1.34
N GLN A 97 9.96 -36.48 0.09
CA GLN A 97 9.80 -37.81 -0.50
C GLN A 97 11.10 -38.64 -0.52
N ALA A 98 12.19 -38.11 0.06
CA ALA A 98 13.47 -38.78 0.07
C ALA A 98 13.35 -40.15 0.78
N PRO A 99 13.93 -41.23 0.22
CA PRO A 99 13.92 -42.54 0.85
C PRO A 99 14.52 -42.53 2.26
N ALA A 100 14.02 -43.41 3.13
CA ALA A 100 14.58 -43.60 4.46
C ALA A 100 16.08 -43.95 4.38
N GLY A 101 16.92 -43.22 5.12
CA GLY A 101 18.38 -43.38 5.12
C GLY A 101 19.13 -42.33 4.28
N ILE A 102 18.44 -41.51 3.48
CA ILE A 102 19.05 -40.34 2.85
C ILE A 102 19.22 -39.22 3.88
N LEU A 103 20.47 -38.91 4.24
CA LEU A 103 20.80 -37.81 5.17
C LEU A 103 20.78 -36.44 4.48
N ASP A 104 21.27 -36.36 3.24
CA ASP A 104 21.28 -35.15 2.42
C ASP A 104 20.11 -35.16 1.43
N THR A 105 18.93 -34.82 1.93
CA THR A 105 17.70 -34.79 1.14
C THR A 105 17.73 -33.69 0.08
N ASP A 106 18.51 -32.62 0.29
CA ASP A 106 18.67 -31.51 -0.65
C ASP A 106 19.48 -31.94 -1.89
N ARG A 107 20.61 -32.63 -1.69
CA ARG A 107 21.38 -33.22 -2.79
C ARG A 107 20.55 -34.24 -3.56
N TRP A 108 19.84 -35.13 -2.86
CA TRP A 108 18.96 -36.11 -3.51
C TRP A 108 17.87 -35.44 -4.35
N ALA A 109 17.25 -34.37 -3.86
CA ALA A 109 16.22 -33.62 -4.59
C ALA A 109 16.79 -32.93 -5.84
N ARG A 110 18.02 -32.39 -5.77
CA ARG A 110 18.72 -31.84 -6.95
C ARG A 110 19.01 -32.90 -8.01
N GLU A 111 19.39 -34.11 -7.60
CA GLU A 111 19.62 -35.22 -8.52
C GLU A 111 18.32 -35.78 -9.12
N ALA A 112 17.22 -35.77 -8.34
CA ALA A 112 15.90 -36.19 -8.81
C ALA A 112 15.19 -35.13 -9.68
N PHE A 113 15.59 -33.85 -9.57
CA PHE A 113 15.11 -32.76 -10.43
C PHE A 113 16.30 -31.93 -10.95
N PRO A 114 17.06 -32.48 -11.92
CA PRO A 114 18.30 -31.89 -12.38
C PRO A 114 18.08 -30.67 -13.28
N ASP A 115 19.01 -29.73 -13.21
CA ASP A 115 19.01 -28.53 -14.05
C ASP A 115 19.48 -28.81 -15.49
N GLU A 116 20.38 -29.78 -15.63
CA GLU A 116 20.97 -30.30 -16.87
C GLU A 116 20.30 -31.62 -17.31
N GLU A 117 20.46 -31.95 -18.59
CA GLU A 117 19.87 -33.17 -19.16
C GLU A 117 20.45 -34.43 -18.50
N PRO A 118 19.61 -35.29 -17.89
CA PRO A 118 20.07 -36.53 -17.30
C PRO A 118 20.19 -37.65 -18.33
N ASP A 119 21.02 -38.66 -18.04
CA ASP A 119 21.23 -39.87 -18.85
C ASP A 119 20.13 -40.94 -18.68
N TRP A 120 18.91 -40.52 -18.35
CA TRP A 120 17.81 -41.44 -18.02
C TRP A 120 17.24 -42.11 -19.28
N SER A 121 17.55 -43.40 -19.45
CA SER A 121 17.01 -44.18 -20.57
C SER A 121 15.53 -44.52 -20.36
N PRO A 122 14.64 -44.18 -21.32
CA PRO A 122 13.23 -44.57 -21.25
C PRO A 122 13.02 -46.09 -21.44
N ASN A 123 14.05 -46.80 -21.91
CA ASN A 123 14.04 -48.24 -22.11
C ASN A 123 14.59 -49.03 -20.92
N SER A 124 15.05 -48.36 -19.86
CA SER A 124 15.43 -49.01 -18.60
C SER A 124 14.37 -48.81 -17.52
N GLU A 125 14.26 -49.76 -16.60
CA GLU A 125 13.32 -49.65 -15.46
C GLU A 125 13.68 -48.48 -14.53
N ASP A 126 14.98 -48.31 -14.23
CA ASP A 126 15.47 -47.18 -13.43
C ASP A 126 15.19 -45.85 -14.12
N GLY A 127 15.45 -45.73 -15.42
CA GLY A 127 15.21 -44.50 -16.16
C GLY A 127 13.73 -44.14 -16.26
N ARG A 128 12.84 -45.13 -16.45
CA ARG A 128 11.37 -44.91 -16.39
C ARG A 128 10.92 -44.45 -15.01
N THR A 129 11.45 -45.05 -13.95
CA THR A 129 11.15 -44.67 -12.56
C THR A 129 11.60 -43.24 -12.26
N ARG A 130 12.78 -42.83 -12.75
CA ARG A 130 13.28 -41.46 -12.59
C ARG A 130 12.47 -40.45 -13.38
N LEU A 131 12.11 -40.76 -14.63
CA LEU A 131 11.23 -39.92 -15.46
C LEU A 131 9.86 -39.72 -14.80
N GLU A 132 9.28 -40.78 -14.23
CA GLU A 132 7.99 -40.68 -13.54
C GLU A 132 8.08 -39.80 -12.30
N ARG A 133 9.11 -40.00 -11.47
CA ARG A 133 9.37 -39.14 -10.31
C ARG A 133 9.56 -37.68 -10.70
N TYR A 134 10.29 -37.43 -11.78
CA TYR A 134 10.55 -36.09 -12.31
C TYR A 134 9.24 -35.41 -12.76
N ARG A 135 8.41 -36.10 -13.55
CA ARG A 135 7.08 -35.61 -13.98
C ARG A 135 6.17 -35.30 -12.80
N LEU A 136 6.13 -36.20 -11.81
CA LEU A 136 5.32 -35.99 -10.61
C LEU A 136 5.82 -34.77 -9.82
N ALA A 137 7.13 -34.66 -9.59
CA ALA A 137 7.73 -33.51 -8.91
C ALA A 137 7.43 -32.20 -9.64
N PHE A 138 7.46 -32.20 -10.98
CA PHE A 138 7.10 -31.05 -11.80
C PHE A 138 5.66 -30.60 -11.51
N LEU A 139 4.69 -31.52 -11.53
CA LEU A 139 3.28 -31.19 -11.26
C LEU A 139 3.09 -30.68 -9.83
N GLN A 140 3.77 -31.27 -8.84
CA GLN A 140 3.71 -30.81 -7.45
C GLN A 140 4.34 -29.42 -7.28
N GLY A 141 5.47 -29.16 -7.93
CA GLY A 141 6.07 -27.84 -8.01
C GLY A 141 5.14 -26.82 -8.67
N GLY A 142 4.42 -27.21 -9.72
CA GLY A 142 3.38 -26.41 -10.36
C GLY A 142 2.21 -26.07 -9.43
N ARG A 143 1.77 -27.01 -8.59
CA ARG A 143 0.68 -26.80 -7.60
C ARG A 143 1.12 -25.94 -6.41
N ALA A 144 2.36 -26.07 -5.97
CA ALA A 144 2.90 -25.33 -4.83
C ALA A 144 3.44 -23.93 -5.23
N GLY A 145 3.97 -23.78 -6.45
CA GLY A 145 4.51 -22.53 -7.01
C GLY A 145 3.46 -21.46 -7.32
N THR A 146 2.18 -21.77 -7.09
CA THR A 146 1.03 -20.87 -7.22
C THR A 146 1.09 -19.69 -6.24
N LYS A 147 1.85 -19.84 -5.15
CA LYS A 147 2.07 -18.78 -4.16
C LYS A 147 2.95 -17.69 -4.79
N LYS A 148 2.41 -16.48 -4.90
CA LYS A 148 3.18 -15.31 -5.32
C LYS A 148 4.30 -15.04 -4.30
N PRO A 149 5.53 -14.74 -4.73
CA PRO A 149 6.59 -14.35 -3.80
C PRO A 149 6.17 -13.04 -3.11
N THR A 150 6.38 -12.96 -1.80
CA THR A 150 6.11 -11.74 -1.03
C THR A 150 7.08 -10.64 -1.47
N ASN A 151 6.57 -9.60 -2.11
CA ASN A 151 7.32 -8.39 -2.46
C ASN A 151 6.90 -7.22 -1.56
N MET A 152 7.49 -7.17 -0.35
CA MET A 152 7.22 -6.10 0.62
C MET A 152 7.72 -4.72 0.15
N ALA A 153 8.72 -4.67 -0.74
CA ALA A 153 9.21 -3.41 -1.28
C ALA A 153 8.12 -2.69 -2.08
N LYS A 154 7.41 -3.43 -2.95
CA LYS A 154 6.29 -2.88 -3.73
C LYS A 154 5.12 -2.41 -2.85
N ILE A 155 4.87 -3.11 -1.75
CA ILE A 155 3.82 -2.71 -0.79
C ILE A 155 4.24 -1.42 -0.06
N SER A 156 5.53 -1.29 0.30
CA SER A 156 6.06 -0.12 1.00
C SER A 156 6.08 1.17 0.16
N GLU A 157 5.88 1.05 -1.16
CA GLU A 157 5.77 2.18 -2.09
C GLU A 157 4.33 2.76 -2.13
N VAL A 158 3.36 2.11 -1.48
CA VAL A 158 1.94 2.46 -1.53
C VAL A 158 1.60 3.49 -0.45
N PHE A 159 1.81 4.77 -0.74
CA PHE A 159 1.43 5.88 0.14
C PHE A 159 0.05 6.46 -0.20
N GLN A 160 -0.69 6.93 0.80
CA GLN A 160 -1.93 7.70 0.61
C GLN A 160 -1.61 8.97 -0.19
N LYS A 161 -2.38 9.29 -1.23
CA LYS A 161 -2.23 10.55 -1.99
C LYS A 161 -2.87 11.73 -1.24
N PRO A 162 -2.47 12.99 -1.51
CA PRO A 162 -3.01 14.14 -0.80
C PRO A 162 -4.54 14.26 -0.86
N ASP A 163 -5.15 13.97 -2.00
CA ASP A 163 -6.58 14.09 -2.30
C ASP A 163 -7.35 12.77 -2.19
N GLU A 164 -6.67 11.68 -1.83
CA GLU A 164 -7.27 10.36 -1.74
C GLU A 164 -7.88 10.10 -0.36
N SER A 165 -9.13 9.63 -0.35
CA SER A 165 -9.81 9.28 0.89
C SER A 165 -9.12 8.09 1.58
N PRO A 166 -9.15 8.02 2.92
CA PRO A 166 -8.62 6.88 3.66
C PRO A 166 -9.16 5.51 3.20
N ALA A 167 -10.45 5.44 2.84
CA ALA A 167 -11.05 4.21 2.32
C ALA A 167 -10.47 3.81 0.95
N ALA A 168 -10.35 4.76 0.01
CA ALA A 168 -9.77 4.48 -1.30
C ALA A 168 -8.28 4.06 -1.19
N PHE A 169 -7.55 4.70 -0.28
CA PHE A 169 -6.17 4.32 0.03
C PHE A 169 -6.08 2.91 0.61
N TYR A 170 -6.92 2.56 1.59
CA TYR A 170 -6.93 1.23 2.19
C TYR A 170 -7.24 0.15 1.16
N GLU A 171 -8.21 0.37 0.27
CA GLU A 171 -8.50 -0.57 -0.82
C GLU A 171 -7.31 -0.77 -1.76
N ARG A 172 -6.63 0.33 -2.13
CA ARG A 172 -5.42 0.25 -2.97
C ARG A 172 -4.26 -0.47 -2.27
N LEU A 173 -4.17 -0.34 -0.95
CA LEU A 173 -3.21 -1.07 -0.13
C LEU A 173 -3.55 -2.57 -0.08
N CYS A 174 -4.80 -2.93 0.20
CA CYS A 174 -5.28 -4.31 0.13
C CYS A 174 -5.02 -4.92 -1.24
N GLU A 175 -5.27 -4.17 -2.32
CA GLU A 175 -5.00 -4.63 -3.67
C GLU A 175 -3.51 -4.88 -3.92
N ALA A 176 -2.64 -4.01 -3.41
CA ALA A 176 -1.20 -4.26 -3.45
C ALA A 176 -0.81 -5.54 -2.69
N TYR A 177 -1.41 -5.82 -1.54
CA TYR A 177 -1.21 -7.10 -0.84
C TYR A 177 -1.69 -8.30 -1.66
N ARG A 178 -2.85 -8.23 -2.33
CA ARG A 178 -3.35 -9.30 -3.23
C ARG A 178 -2.45 -9.52 -4.45
N ILE A 179 -1.83 -8.46 -4.95
CA ILE A 179 -0.93 -8.52 -6.11
C ILE A 179 0.44 -9.05 -5.71
N TYR A 180 1.01 -8.56 -4.60
CA TYR A 180 2.43 -8.72 -4.27
C TYR A 180 2.70 -9.68 -3.09
N THR A 181 1.68 -10.31 -2.51
CA THR A 181 1.86 -11.30 -1.44
C THR A 181 0.98 -12.54 -1.65
N PRO A 182 1.32 -13.67 -1.01
CA PRO A 182 0.51 -14.89 -1.12
C PRO A 182 -0.66 -14.95 -0.13
N PHE A 183 -0.82 -13.97 0.76
CA PHE A 183 -1.81 -14.02 1.84
C PHE A 183 -3.00 -13.10 1.57
N ASN A 184 -4.17 -13.47 2.11
CA ASN A 184 -5.38 -12.65 2.01
C ASN A 184 -5.30 -11.48 3.02
N PRO A 185 -5.25 -10.21 2.57
CA PRO A 185 -5.17 -9.05 3.47
C PRO A 185 -6.39 -8.89 4.39
N GLU A 186 -7.54 -9.47 4.03
CA GLU A 186 -8.77 -9.38 4.83
C GLU A 186 -8.86 -10.45 5.91
N ALA A 187 -8.06 -11.51 5.82
CA ALA A 187 -8.02 -12.56 6.83
C ALA A 187 -7.50 -12.00 8.17
N LEU A 188 -8.14 -12.42 9.27
CA LEU A 188 -7.90 -11.88 10.61
C LEU A 188 -6.41 -11.96 11.01
N GLU A 189 -5.75 -13.07 10.69
CA GLU A 189 -4.32 -13.30 10.95
C GLU A 189 -3.38 -12.31 10.24
N ASN A 190 -3.82 -11.69 9.14
CA ASN A 190 -3.01 -10.75 8.35
C ASN A 190 -3.35 -9.27 8.63
N GLN A 191 -4.48 -8.99 9.28
CA GLN A 191 -4.95 -7.61 9.47
C GLN A 191 -3.97 -6.75 10.27
N THR A 192 -3.25 -7.31 11.25
CA THR A 192 -2.26 -6.55 12.02
C THR A 192 -1.19 -5.93 11.12
N MET A 193 -0.71 -6.67 10.13
CA MET A 193 0.29 -6.18 9.18
C MET A 193 -0.30 -5.10 8.26
N VAL A 194 -1.50 -5.35 7.71
CA VAL A 194 -2.17 -4.40 6.80
C VAL A 194 -2.49 -3.09 7.53
N ASN A 195 -2.97 -3.16 8.77
CA ASN A 195 -3.28 -2.01 9.61
C ASN A 195 -2.02 -1.19 9.95
N ALA A 196 -0.90 -1.86 10.25
CA ALA A 196 0.38 -1.20 10.47
C ALA A 196 0.85 -0.45 9.21
N ALA A 197 0.71 -1.07 8.03
CA ALA A 197 1.04 -0.45 6.76
C ALA A 197 0.11 0.74 6.42
N PHE A 198 -1.19 0.61 6.69
CA PHE A 198 -2.15 1.71 6.52
C PHE A 198 -1.74 2.93 7.34
N VAL A 199 -1.40 2.76 8.62
CA VAL A 199 -0.99 3.89 9.48
C VAL A 199 0.38 4.45 9.11
N GLY A 200 1.34 3.59 8.79
CA GLY A 200 2.69 4.02 8.41
C GLY A 200 2.74 4.83 7.12
N GLN A 201 1.85 4.51 6.17
CA GLN A 201 1.83 5.06 4.81
C GLN A 201 0.70 6.06 4.56
N ALA A 202 -0.13 6.35 5.56
CA ALA A 202 -1.14 7.41 5.52
C ALA A 202 -0.49 8.81 5.42
N GLN A 203 -1.30 9.80 5.05
CA GLN A 203 -0.89 11.21 5.04
C GLN A 203 -0.43 11.67 6.44
N PRO A 204 0.50 12.65 6.54
CA PRO A 204 1.17 12.99 7.80
C PRO A 204 0.23 13.37 8.96
N ASP A 205 -0.87 14.04 8.67
CA ASP A 205 -1.90 14.42 9.64
C ASP A 205 -2.67 13.21 10.18
N SER A 206 -3.11 12.33 9.28
CA SER A 206 -3.77 11.06 9.62
C SER A 206 -2.84 10.14 10.39
N ARG A 207 -1.61 9.94 9.90
CA ARG A 207 -0.58 9.15 10.58
C ARG A 207 -0.32 9.63 12.00
N ARG A 208 -0.10 10.94 12.19
CA ARG A 208 0.10 11.52 13.54
C ARG A 208 -1.10 11.31 14.45
N LYS A 209 -2.33 11.37 13.92
CA LYS A 209 -3.53 11.14 14.72
C LYS A 209 -3.67 9.67 15.11
N LEU A 210 -3.45 8.75 14.17
CA LEU A 210 -3.59 7.30 14.37
C LEU A 210 -2.52 6.75 15.32
N GLN A 211 -1.27 7.22 15.22
CA GLN A 211 -0.17 6.81 16.11
C GLN A 211 -0.35 7.25 17.57
N LYS A 212 -1.15 8.29 17.83
CA LYS A 212 -1.43 8.80 19.19
C LYS A 212 -2.58 8.07 19.87
N LEU A 213 -3.23 7.12 19.21
CA LEU A 213 -4.32 6.35 19.81
C LEU A 213 -3.75 5.33 20.80
N GLU A 214 -4.20 5.39 22.04
CA GLU A 214 -3.95 4.30 23.00
C GLU A 214 -4.50 2.98 22.44
N GLY A 215 -3.71 1.91 22.55
CA GLY A 215 -4.10 0.60 22.05
C GLY A 215 -4.15 0.49 20.51
N PHE A 216 -3.43 1.33 19.76
CA PHE A 216 -3.38 1.27 18.29
C PHE A 216 -3.17 -0.15 17.73
N ALA A 217 -2.27 -0.93 18.34
CA ALA A 217 -1.97 -2.30 17.91
C ALA A 217 -3.17 -3.26 18.01
N GLY A 218 -4.20 -2.93 18.81
CA GLY A 218 -5.41 -3.73 18.99
C GLY A 218 -6.62 -3.24 18.18
N LYS A 219 -6.51 -2.16 17.41
CA LYS A 219 -7.62 -1.64 16.61
C LYS A 219 -7.79 -2.39 15.29
N ASN A 220 -9.04 -2.62 14.91
CA ASN A 220 -9.37 -3.20 13.62
C ASN A 220 -9.38 -2.15 12.50
N ALA A 221 -9.42 -2.61 11.24
CA ALA A 221 -9.37 -1.73 10.06
C ALA A 221 -10.48 -0.67 10.05
N THR A 222 -11.70 -1.06 10.44
CA THR A 222 -12.87 -0.16 10.46
C THR A 222 -12.67 1.02 11.41
N GLU A 223 -12.20 0.76 12.62
CA GLU A 223 -11.92 1.81 13.61
C GLU A 223 -10.85 2.79 13.11
N LEU A 224 -9.80 2.28 12.47
CA LEU A 224 -8.73 3.10 11.91
C LEU A 224 -9.24 3.97 10.75
N LEU A 225 -10.06 3.39 9.87
CA LEU A 225 -10.69 4.07 8.75
C LEU A 225 -11.63 5.20 9.21
N GLU A 226 -12.45 4.95 10.23
CA GLU A 226 -13.35 5.97 10.79
C GLU A 226 -12.58 7.19 11.32
N ILE A 227 -11.48 6.95 12.04
CA ILE A 227 -10.67 8.02 12.60
C ILE A 227 -9.95 8.79 11.50
N ALA A 228 -9.36 8.08 10.54
CA ALA A 228 -8.69 8.69 9.38
C ALA A 228 -9.67 9.53 8.55
N ASN A 229 -10.89 9.02 8.32
CA ASN A 229 -11.93 9.74 7.57
C ASN A 229 -12.34 11.05 8.28
N LYS A 230 -12.45 11.06 9.60
CA LYS A 230 -12.70 12.29 10.37
C LYS A 230 -11.58 13.31 10.17
N VAL A 231 -10.31 12.88 10.15
CA VAL A 231 -9.17 13.78 9.90
C VAL A 231 -9.21 14.34 8.48
N PHE A 232 -9.44 13.48 7.48
CA PHE A 232 -9.52 13.86 6.08
C PHE A 232 -10.62 14.92 5.82
N ILE A 233 -11.84 14.67 6.31
CA ILE A 233 -12.98 15.60 6.16
C ILE A 233 -12.68 16.94 6.85
N ASN A 234 -12.09 16.89 8.04
CA ASN A 234 -11.72 18.10 8.76
C ASN A 234 -10.69 18.93 8.00
N ARG A 235 -9.65 18.29 7.45
CA ARG A 235 -8.63 18.95 6.63
C ARG A 235 -9.24 19.64 5.41
N ASP A 236 -10.09 18.95 4.67
CA ASP A 236 -10.79 19.52 3.51
C ASP A 236 -11.72 20.67 3.89
N SER A 237 -12.34 20.62 5.07
CA SER A 237 -13.15 21.73 5.59
C SER A 237 -12.31 22.96 5.93
N VAL A 238 -11.12 22.77 6.51
CA VAL A 238 -10.19 23.85 6.86
C VAL A 238 -9.62 24.48 5.59
N ALA A 239 -9.17 23.67 4.64
CA ALA A 239 -8.64 24.14 3.36
C ALA A 239 -9.67 25.00 2.60
N ARG A 240 -10.93 24.57 2.53
CA ARG A 240 -12.02 25.35 1.91
C ARG A 240 -12.23 26.71 2.58
N ARG A 241 -12.30 26.74 3.92
CA ARG A 241 -12.45 27.99 4.68
C ARG A 241 -11.27 28.94 4.49
N GLU A 242 -10.05 28.42 4.38
CA GLU A 242 -8.86 29.23 4.15
C GLU A 242 -8.84 29.84 2.74
N GLU A 243 -9.25 29.07 1.73
CA GLU A 243 -9.37 29.57 0.37
C GLU A 243 -10.49 30.61 0.26
N GLU A 244 -11.66 30.38 0.88
CA GLU A 244 -12.73 31.39 0.97
C GLU A 244 -12.24 32.70 1.60
N LYS A 245 -11.50 32.62 2.72
CA LYS A 245 -10.87 33.80 3.35
C LYS A 245 -9.88 34.48 2.41
N ARG A 246 -9.12 33.72 1.62
CA ARG A 246 -8.17 34.26 0.64
C ARG A 246 -8.88 34.95 -0.53
N ILE A 247 -9.94 34.35 -1.08
CA ILE A 247 -10.80 34.94 -2.09
C ILE A 247 -11.45 36.23 -1.55
N GLN A 248 -12.00 36.19 -0.34
CA GLN A 248 -12.60 37.36 0.30
C GLN A 248 -11.60 38.50 0.49
N ARG A 249 -10.37 38.19 0.94
CA ARG A 249 -9.29 39.19 1.05
C ARG A 249 -8.95 39.82 -0.30
N ARG A 250 -8.85 39.01 -1.37
CA ARG A 250 -8.61 39.50 -2.74
C ARG A 250 -9.76 40.38 -3.24
N ALA A 251 -11.01 39.95 -3.04
CA ALA A 251 -12.20 40.73 -3.40
C ALA A 251 -12.26 42.08 -2.66
N ASN A 252 -11.93 42.10 -1.37
CA ASN A 252 -11.88 43.32 -0.57
C ASN A 252 -10.83 44.33 -1.08
N ILE A 253 -9.65 43.86 -1.50
CA ILE A 253 -8.59 44.70 -2.08
C ILE A 253 -9.06 45.30 -3.41
N ILE A 254 -9.64 44.49 -4.29
CA ILE A 254 -10.18 44.95 -5.58
C ILE A 254 -11.29 46.00 -5.37
N ALA A 255 -12.25 45.73 -4.48
CA ALA A 255 -13.32 46.67 -4.18
C ALA A 255 -12.82 47.99 -3.56
N ALA A 256 -11.74 47.96 -2.77
CA ALA A 256 -11.10 49.16 -2.25
C ALA A 256 -10.44 50.01 -3.36
N ALA A 257 -9.82 49.36 -4.36
CA ALA A 257 -9.23 50.05 -5.50
C ALA A 257 -10.28 50.82 -6.32
N PHE A 258 -11.45 50.23 -6.60
CA PHE A 258 -12.53 50.91 -7.34
C PHE A 258 -13.17 52.06 -6.55
N ARG A 259 -13.19 52.02 -5.22
CA ARG A 259 -13.68 53.13 -4.36
C ARG A 259 -12.72 54.33 -4.29
N GLY A 260 -11.43 54.12 -4.58
CA GLY A 260 -10.42 55.18 -4.61
C GLY A 260 -10.31 55.93 -5.94
N SER A 261 -10.99 55.46 -6.99
CA SER A 261 -10.89 55.98 -8.37
C SER A 261 -12.23 56.51 -8.91
N GLY A 262 -13.15 56.91 -8.03
CA GLY A 262 -14.35 57.65 -8.39
C GLY A 262 -14.09 59.15 -8.40
N SER A 263 -13.87 59.69 -9.60
CA SER A 263 -13.81 61.12 -9.90
C SER A 263 -14.95 61.91 -9.29
N GLN A 264 -14.66 63.17 -8.93
CA GLN A 264 -15.64 64.24 -8.78
C GLN A 264 -16.65 64.19 -9.93
N THR A 265 -17.91 63.94 -9.61
CA THR A 265 -19.02 64.39 -10.45
C THR A 265 -19.97 65.16 -9.56
N ASP A 266 -20.02 66.47 -9.82
CA ASP A 266 -21.05 67.38 -9.38
C ASP A 266 -22.45 66.78 -9.60
N GLN A 267 -23.19 66.57 -8.52
CA GLN A 267 -24.65 66.59 -8.57
C GLN A 267 -25.19 67.46 -7.45
N LYS A 268 -25.53 68.69 -7.83
CA LYS A 268 -26.45 69.57 -7.13
C LYS A 268 -27.80 68.86 -6.97
N GLY A 269 -28.34 68.94 -5.75
CA GLY A 269 -29.77 69.08 -5.53
C GLY A 269 -30.52 67.83 -5.04
N LYS A 270 -30.66 67.71 -3.72
CA LYS A 270 -31.94 67.98 -3.04
C LYS A 270 -31.74 67.87 -1.53
N GLN A 271 -32.00 69.00 -0.87
CA GLN A 271 -32.19 69.06 0.58
C GLN A 271 -33.41 68.23 0.95
N GLU A 272 -33.22 67.26 1.83
CA GLU A 272 -34.29 66.82 2.72
C GLU A 272 -33.79 66.96 4.15
N TYR A 273 -34.41 67.91 4.84
CA TYR A 273 -34.21 68.22 6.24
C TYR A 273 -34.83 67.13 7.10
N ARG A 274 -34.04 66.48 7.96
CA ARG A 274 -34.49 66.12 9.32
C ARG A 274 -33.31 65.97 10.29
N PRO A 275 -33.46 66.46 11.54
CA PRO A 275 -32.33 66.81 12.40
C PRO A 275 -32.03 65.74 13.46
N GLY A 276 -30.75 65.65 13.86
CA GLY A 276 -30.36 65.06 15.14
C GLY A 276 -29.35 63.91 15.06
N GLY A 277 -28.06 64.26 14.97
CA GLY A 277 -26.98 63.29 15.16
C GLY A 277 -25.64 64.00 15.30
N LYS A 278 -25.09 64.02 16.52
CA LYS A 278 -23.79 64.64 16.86
C LYS A 278 -22.64 63.93 16.13
N GLY A 279 -22.36 64.32 14.89
CA GLY A 279 -21.15 63.94 14.15
C GLY A 279 -20.01 64.91 14.48
N ARG A 280 -18.89 64.39 14.98
CA ARG A 280 -17.68 65.17 15.29
C ARG A 280 -17.20 65.91 14.04
N LEU A 281 -17.19 67.25 14.08
CA LEU A 281 -16.52 68.07 13.07
C LEU A 281 -15.03 67.73 13.10
N ASN A 282 -14.48 67.37 11.93
CA ASN A 282 -13.06 67.06 11.74
C ASN A 282 -12.22 68.29 12.12
N LEU A 283 -11.50 68.19 13.24
CA LEU A 283 -10.46 69.14 13.61
C LEU A 283 -9.33 69.03 12.57
N ARG A 284 -8.81 70.16 12.10
CA ARG A 284 -7.61 70.17 11.24
C ARG A 284 -6.39 69.70 12.03
N ARG A 285 -5.35 69.24 11.32
CA ARG A 285 -4.17 68.54 11.87
C ARG A 285 -3.39 69.34 12.93
N ASP A 286 -3.67 70.63 13.04
CA ASP A 286 -3.02 71.63 13.88
C ASP A 286 -3.97 72.39 14.82
N GLN A 287 -5.25 72.00 14.93
CA GLN A 287 -6.24 72.65 15.80
C GLN A 287 -6.37 71.97 17.17
N CYS A 288 -6.31 72.79 18.22
CA CYS A 288 -6.55 72.36 19.59
C CYS A 288 -7.97 71.80 19.75
N ALA A 289 -8.09 70.53 20.16
CA ALA A 289 -9.39 69.89 20.38
C ALA A 289 -10.21 70.46 21.55
N TYR A 290 -9.71 71.47 22.28
CA TYR A 290 -10.42 72.18 23.34
C TYR A 290 -10.92 73.57 22.89
N CYS A 291 -10.03 74.46 22.47
CA CYS A 291 -10.40 75.83 22.07
C CYS A 291 -10.53 76.03 20.55
N LYS A 292 -10.19 75.03 19.73
CA LYS A 292 -10.19 75.06 18.25
C LYS A 292 -9.22 76.04 17.60
N GLU A 293 -8.36 76.71 18.37
CA GLU A 293 -7.26 77.54 17.87
C GLU A 293 -6.10 76.66 17.36
N THR A 294 -5.34 77.15 16.39
CA THR A 294 -4.18 76.44 15.85
C THR A 294 -2.92 76.70 16.66
N GLY A 295 -1.93 75.80 16.58
CA GLY A 295 -0.59 76.02 17.16
C GLY A 295 -0.34 75.39 18.53
N HIS A 296 -1.30 74.67 19.11
CA HIS A 296 -1.10 73.87 20.33
C HIS A 296 -2.09 72.69 20.41
N TRP A 297 -1.73 71.63 21.13
CA TRP A 297 -2.63 70.49 21.32
C TRP A 297 -3.52 70.66 22.56
N LYS A 298 -4.59 69.86 22.67
CA LYS A 298 -5.53 69.90 23.82
C LYS A 298 -4.86 69.80 25.20
N ASN A 299 -3.70 69.15 25.29
CA ASN A 299 -2.97 68.98 26.55
C ASN A 299 -2.08 70.17 26.91
N GLU A 300 -1.79 71.04 25.94
CA GLU A 300 -0.99 72.26 26.07
C GLU A 300 -1.88 73.52 26.08
N CYS A 301 -3.20 73.35 26.02
CA CYS A 301 -4.14 74.46 25.93
C CYS A 301 -4.11 75.31 27.20
N PRO A 302 -3.75 76.61 27.11
CA PRO A 302 -3.70 77.51 28.26
C PRO A 302 -5.06 77.63 28.95
N LYS A 303 -6.15 77.53 28.17
CA LYS A 303 -7.54 77.60 28.65
C LYS A 303 -7.98 76.34 29.40
N ARG A 304 -7.16 75.29 29.47
CA ARG A 304 -7.50 74.00 30.09
C ARG A 304 -6.85 73.80 31.47
N GLN A 305 -5.79 74.54 31.80
CA GLN A 305 -5.09 74.41 33.09
C GLN A 305 -5.79 75.14 34.26
N SER A 306 -6.83 75.94 34.00
CA SER A 306 -7.58 76.69 35.02
C SER A 306 -8.65 75.89 35.78
N LYS A 307 -8.75 74.56 35.60
CA LYS A 307 -9.76 73.71 36.27
C LYS A 307 -9.18 72.42 36.90
N LYS A 308 -8.15 72.53 37.75
CA LYS A 308 -7.70 71.41 38.60
C LYS A 308 -7.48 71.84 40.05
N THR A 309 -8.55 71.84 40.85
CA THR A 309 -8.47 71.65 42.31
C THR A 309 -9.63 70.74 42.74
N GLY A 310 -9.31 69.50 43.08
CA GLY A 310 -10.22 68.52 43.70
C GLY A 310 -9.42 67.28 44.11
N PRO A 311 -9.67 66.68 45.29
CA PRO A 311 -8.69 65.83 45.98
C PRO A 311 -8.65 64.38 45.46
N PRO A 312 -7.58 63.61 45.77
CA PRO A 312 -7.36 62.27 45.22
C PRO A 312 -8.21 61.18 45.90
N PHE A 313 -8.63 60.19 45.12
CA PHE A 313 -9.26 58.94 45.60
C PHE A 313 -8.20 57.91 46.04
N PRO A 314 -8.54 56.99 46.99
CA PRO A 314 -7.61 56.07 47.63
C PRO A 314 -7.24 54.83 46.77
N PRO A 315 -6.15 54.12 47.09
CA PRO A 315 -5.62 53.02 46.27
C PRO A 315 -6.40 51.70 46.40
N SER A 316 -6.44 50.96 45.29
CA SER A 316 -7.08 49.65 45.13
C SER A 316 -6.29 48.52 45.81
N ARG A 317 -7.00 47.66 46.53
CA ARG A 317 -6.49 46.52 47.29
C ARG A 317 -6.47 45.28 46.39
N TYR A 318 -5.29 44.90 45.90
CA TYR A 318 -5.07 43.59 45.29
C TYR A 318 -3.66 43.09 45.69
N GLN A 319 -3.60 41.96 46.39
CA GLN A 319 -2.38 41.20 46.64
C GLN A 319 -2.44 39.93 45.77
N PRO A 320 -1.41 39.60 44.99
CA PRO A 320 -1.31 38.31 44.30
C PRO A 320 -0.82 37.22 45.27
N GLU A 321 -1.44 36.04 45.22
CA GLU A 321 -0.95 34.84 45.91
C GLU A 321 0.30 34.24 45.23
N PRO A 322 1.19 33.57 45.98
CA PRO A 322 2.43 33.00 45.45
C PRO A 322 2.22 31.60 44.81
N PRO A 323 3.08 31.19 43.85
CA PRO A 323 2.98 29.89 43.19
C PRO A 323 3.46 28.72 44.07
N GLU A 324 2.70 27.62 44.04
CA GLU A 324 3.02 26.35 44.71
C GLU A 324 4.28 25.69 44.12
N ALA A 325 5.09 25.10 45.02
CA ALA A 325 6.36 24.45 44.72
C ALA A 325 6.21 22.94 44.43
N ASP A 326 7.10 22.46 43.56
CA ASP A 326 7.31 21.07 43.14
C ASP A 326 7.47 20.10 44.32
N LEU A 327 6.68 19.01 44.31
CA LEU A 327 6.89 17.83 45.15
C LEU A 327 7.41 16.66 44.28
N ILE A 328 8.73 16.49 44.27
CA ILE A 328 9.41 15.24 43.89
C ILE A 328 10.04 14.69 45.17
N GLY A 329 9.59 13.52 45.62
CA GLY A 329 10.07 12.85 46.83
C GLY A 329 9.85 11.34 46.75
N LEU A 330 10.93 10.65 46.36
CA LEU A 330 11.15 9.21 46.26
C LEU A 330 10.57 8.36 47.41
N ALA A 331 9.97 7.22 47.06
CA ALA A 331 9.76 6.08 47.94
C ALA A 331 10.46 4.84 47.34
N MET A 332 11.44 4.29 48.05
CA MET A 332 11.99 2.95 47.83
C MET A 332 12.43 2.35 49.17
N ALA A 333 12.25 1.02 49.24
CA ALA A 333 12.75 0.04 50.21
C ALA A 333 11.97 -0.08 51.53
N ASP A 334 11.18 -1.15 51.64
CA ASP A 334 11.37 -2.21 52.64
C ASP A 334 10.53 -3.44 52.24
N SER A 335 11.18 -4.61 52.18
CA SER A 335 10.52 -5.93 52.14
C SER A 335 11.46 -6.91 52.82
N ASP A 336 11.07 -7.32 54.02
CA ASP A 336 11.47 -8.55 54.68
C ASP A 336 10.82 -9.78 54.01
#